data_AF-A0A3M0A297-F1
#
_entry.id   AF-A0A3M0A297-F1
#
_cell.length_a   1.000
_cell.length_b   1.000
_cell.length_c   1.000
_cell.angle_alpha   90.00
_cell.angle_beta   90.00
_cell.angle_gamma   90.00
#
_symmetry.space_group_name_H-M   'P 1'
#
loop_
_entity.id
_entity.type
_entity.pdbx_description
1 polymer ?
#
loop_
_entity_poly.entity_id
_entity_poly.type
_entity_poly.pdbx_seq_one_letter_code
_entity_poly.pdbx_strand_id
1 'polypeptide(L)' 'MYEYKVMDASSSKDAEYKMNLMAKEGWKVTSVVYWMRWVVRLIITFEREIK' A
#
# COMPACT_ATOMS: atom_id res chain seq x y z
N MET A 1 12.87 14.51 4.16
CA MET A 1 11.44 14.83 3.91
C MET A 1 10.74 13.53 3.53
N TYR A 2 9.46 13.31 3.84
CA TYR A 2 8.79 12.04 3.46
C TYR A 2 7.88 12.24 2.26
N GLU A 3 7.88 11.28 1.34
CA GLU A 3 6.86 11.14 0.30
C GLU A 3 5.90 10.00 0.64
N TYR A 4 4.65 10.15 0.20
CA TYR A 4 3.57 9.19 0.49
C TYR A 4 2.91 8.72 -0.80
N LYS A 5 2.53 7.44 -0.82
CA LYS A 5 1.82 6.83 -1.94
C LYS A 5 0.71 5.93 -1.42
N VAL A 6 -0.44 5.96 -2.09
CA VAL A 6 -1.61 5.13 -1.74
C VAL A 6 -1.91 4.19 -2.90
N MET A 7 -2.15 2.92 -2.59
CA MET A 7 -2.53 1.91 -3.58
C MET A 7 -3.72 1.11 -3.06
N ASP A 8 -4.65 0.75 -3.95
CA ASP A 8 -5.70 -0.22 -3.64
C ASP A 8 -5.23 -1.64 -3.96
N ALA A 9 -5.79 -2.63 -3.27
CA ALA A 9 -5.63 -4.05 -3.56
C ALA A 9 -6.99 -4.75 -3.51
N SER A 10 -7.20 -5.64 -4.47
CA SER A 10 -8.46 -6.36 -4.68
C SER A 10 -8.57 -7.68 -3.89
N SER A 11 -7.44 -8.20 -3.43
CA SER A 11 -7.34 -9.45 -2.67
C SER A 11 -6.10 -9.43 -1.78
N SER A 12 -6.01 -10.38 -0.84
CA SER A 12 -4.83 -10.55 0.00
C SER A 12 -3.56 -10.83 -0.83
N LYS A 13 -3.65 -11.64 -1.89
CA LYS A 13 -2.52 -11.93 -2.79
C LYS A 13 -2.06 -10.69 -3.56
N ASP A 14 -3.00 -9.87 -4.02
CA ASP A 14 -2.70 -8.60 -4.71
C ASP A 14 -2.05 -7.59 -3.73
N ALA A 15 -2.53 -7.54 -2.48
CA ALA A 15 -1.93 -6.73 -1.43
C ALA A 15 -0.50 -7.15 -1.13
N GLU A 16 -0.25 -8.45 -0.93
CA GLU A 16 1.09 -9.01 -0.71
C GLU A 16 2.04 -8.68 -1.87
N TYR A 17 1.58 -8.86 -3.11
CA TYR A 17 2.37 -8.51 -4.30
C TYR A 17 2.75 -7.02 -4.33
N LYS A 18 1.79 -6.12 -4.11
CA LYS A 18 2.01 -4.67 -4.11
C LYS A 18 2.92 -4.24 -2.97
N MET A 19 2.74 -4.79 -1.77
CA MET A 19 3.62 -4.50 -0.63
C MET A 19 5.06 -4.94 -0.91
N ASN A 20 5.26 -6.14 -1.46
CA ASN A 20 6.59 -6.66 -1.80
C ASN A 20 7.26 -5.84 -2.91
N LEU A 21 6.50 -5.39 -3.92
CA LEU A 21 7.01 -4.52 -4.97
C LEU A 21 7.50 -3.19 -4.39
N MET A 22 6.67 -2.55 -3.56
CA MET A 22 6.98 -1.27 -2.93
C MET A 22 8.16 -1.38 -1.95
N ALA A 23 8.27 -2.49 -1.22
CA ALA A 23 9.41 -2.76 -0.34
C ALA A 23 10.75 -2.81 -1.09
N LYS A 24 10.78 -3.38 -2.31
CA LYS A 24 11.99 -3.39 -3.17
C LYS A 24 12.42 -1.99 -3.61
N GLU A 25 11.47 -1.07 -3.72
CA GLU A 25 11.69 0.33 -4.08
C GLU A 25 12.00 1.24 -2.87
N GLY A 26 12.17 0.65 -1.69
CA GLY A 26 12.50 1.36 -0.44
C GLY A 26 11.31 2.02 0.24
N TRP A 27 10.08 1.66 -0.14
CA TRP A 27 8.87 2.15 0.52
C TRP A 27 8.50 1.28 1.72
N LYS A 28 7.94 1.91 2.74
CA LYS A 28 7.46 1.29 3.98
C LYS A 28 5.95 1.45 4.09
N VAL A 29 5.25 0.38 4.49
CA VAL A 29 3.81 0.44 4.76
C VAL A 29 3.57 1.19 6.08
N THR A 30 2.67 2.18 6.04
CA THR A 30 2.27 2.96 7.23
C THR A 30 0.86 2.64 7.70
N SER A 31 -0.03 2.31 6.79
CA SER A 31 -1.43 2.03 7.10
C SER A 31 -2.05 1.09 6.08
N VAL A 32 -2.95 0.23 6.55
CA VAL A 32 -3.76 -0.66 5.73
C VAL A 32 -5.20 -0.56 6.23
N VAL A 33 -6.10 -0.09 5.37
CA VAL A 33 -7.50 0.15 5.72
C VAL A 33 -8.41 -0.63 4.78
N TYR A 34 -9.44 -1.26 5.34
CA TYR A 34 -10.49 -1.86 4.53
C TYR A 34 -11.43 -0.78 4.01
N TRP A 35 -11.65 -0.78 2.70
CA TRP A 35 -12.71 -0.01 2.08
C TRP A 35 -13.76 -0.94 1.51
N MET A 36 -14.97 -0.86 2.07
CA MET A 36 -16.11 -1.68 1.66
C MET A 36 -17.27 -0.74 1.32
N ARG A 37 -17.62 -0.67 0.03
CA ARG A 37 -18.81 0.06 -0.45
C ARG A 37 -19.67 -0.81 -1.36
N TRP A 38 -19.06 -1.42 -2.38
CA TRP A 38 -19.69 -2.39 -3.28
C TRP A 38 -18.83 -3.63 -3.50
N VAL A 39 -17.51 -3.44 -3.49
CA VAL A 39 -16.49 -4.50 -3.54
C VAL A 39 -15.52 -4.24 -2.38
N VAL A 40 -15.03 -5.31 -1.76
CA VAL A 40 -13.99 -5.21 -0.73
C VAL A 40 -12.67 -4.83 -1.39
N ARG A 41 -12.08 -3.74 -0.92
CA ARG A 41 -10.73 -3.29 -1.31
C ARG A 41 -9.89 -3.06 -0.05
N LEU A 42 -8.61 -3.32 -0.17
CA LEU A 42 -7.60 -2.93 0.81
C LEU A 42 -6.92 -1.66 0.31
N ILE A 43 -6.90 -0.61 1.11
CA ILE A 43 -6.19 0.63 0.82
C ILE A 43 -4.91 0.64 1.63
N ILE A 44 -3.77 0.63 0.94
CA ILE A 44 -2.44 0.52 1.53
C ILE A 44 -1.74 1.86 1.34
N THR A 45 -1.29 2.44 2.44
CA THR A 45 -0.51 3.68 2.45
C THR A 45 0.96 3.33 2.66
N PHE A 46 1.81 3.93 1.85
CA PHE A 46 3.26 3.79 1.88
C PHE A 46 3.91 5.14 2.16
N GLU A 47 5.04 5.11 2.86
CA GLU A 47 5.95 6.24 3.03
C GLU A 47 7.35 5.88 2.54
N ARG A 48 8.09 6.86 2.04
CA ARG A 48 9.51 6.74 1.74
C ARG A 48 10.22 8.02 2.13
N GLU A 49 11.43 7.89 2.67
CA GLU A 49 12.28 9.02 2.97
C GLU A 49 12.93 9.56 1.70
N ILE A 50 12.69 10.83 1.40
CA ILE A 50 13.37 11.58 0.35
C ILE A 50 14.77 11.93 0.89
N LYS A 51 15.78 11.31 0.27
CA LYS A 51 17.21 11.62 0.47
C LYS A 51 17.60 12.89 -0.27
#